data_AF-A0A672NHU4-F1
#
_entry.id   AF-A0A672NHU4-F1
#
_cell.length_a   1.000
_cell.length_b   1.000
_cell.length_c   1.000
_cell.angle_alpha   90.00
_cell.angle_beta   90.00
_cell.angle_gamma   90.00
#
_symmetry.space_group_name_H-M   'P 1'
#
loop_
_entity.id
_entity.type
_entity.pdbx_description
1 polymer ?
#
loop_
_entity_poly.entity_id
_entity_poly.type
_entity_poly.pdbx_seq_one_letter_code
_entity_poly.pdbx_strand_id
1 'polypeptide(L)' 'LGLLITTGLRGENLVHIVTWNVGSGIPPDDLTSLFGPGVENGSTDMVVVG' A
#
# COMPACT_ATOMS: atom_id res chain seq x y z
N LEU A 1 -17.17 1.43 -0.65
CA LEU A 1 -16.05 1.31 -1.61
C LEU A 1 -15.02 2.33 -1.16
N GLY A 2 -13.86 1.88 -0.71
CA GLY A 2 -12.93 2.75 0.00
C GLY A 2 -11.51 2.23 -0.11
N LEU A 3 -10.59 3.17 -0.30
CA LEU A 3 -9.15 2.97 -0.27
C LEU A 3 -8.64 3.56 1.04
N LEU A 4 -7.85 2.76 1.77
CA LEU A 4 -7.09 3.21 2.92
C LEU A 4 -5.62 2.90 2.66
N ILE A 5 -4.79 3.93 2.80
CA ILE A 5 -3.35 3.80 2.74
C ILE A 5 -2.80 4.37 4.03
N THR A 6 -1.95 3.61 4.71
CA THR A 6 -1.21 4.09 5.88
C THR A 6 0.22 3.59 5.82
N THR A 7 1.13 4.43 6.29
CA THR A 7 2.54 4.07 6.45
C THR A 7 2.94 4.38 7.88
N GLY A 8 3.62 3.43 8.53
CA GLY A 8 4.04 3.62 9.91
C GLY A 8 5.10 2.63 10.34
N LEU A 9 5.70 2.91 11.49
CA LEU A 9 6.68 2.04 12.10
C LEU A 9 6.00 0.92 12.87
N ARG A 10 6.47 -0.31 12.67
CA ARG A 10 6.16 -1.47 13.52
C ARG A 10 7.49 -2.01 14.05
N GLY A 11 7.87 -1.57 15.25
CA GLY A 11 9.26 -1.70 15.71
C GLY A 11 10.16 -0.83 14.85
N GLU A 12 11.27 -1.39 14.37
CA GLU A 12 12.22 -0.71 13.47
C GLU A 12 11.80 -0.78 11.99
N ASN A 13 10.76 -1.53 11.64
CA ASN A 13 10.36 -1.73 10.24
C ASN A 13 9.33 -0.68 9.80
N LEU A 14 9.56 -0.03 8.66
CA LEU A 14 8.58 0.81 7.99
C LEU A 14 7.63 -0.09 7.19
N VAL A 15 6.35 -0.08 7.58
CA VAL A 15 5.30 -0.88 6.96
C VAL A 15 4.32 0.01 6.21
N HIS A 16 4.10 -0.31 4.93
CA HIS A 16 3.10 0.33 4.08
C HIS A 16 1.90 -0.60 3.92
N ILE A 17 0.72 -0.16 4.38
CA ILE A 17 -0.51 -0.94 4.34
C ILE A 17 -1.47 -0.27 3.36
N VAL A 18 -1.92 -1.03 2.38
CA VAL A 18 -2.94 -0.66 1.42
C VAL A 18 -4.12 -1.60 1.61
N THR A 19 -5.30 -1.05 1.89
CA THR A 19 -6.55 -1.82 1.84
C THR A 19 -7.52 -1.17 0.87
N TRP A 20 -8.02 -1.94 -0.10
CA TRP A 20 -8.92 -1.42 -1.11
C TRP A 20 -10.10 -2.36 -1.39
N ASN A 21 -11.30 -1.87 -1.10
CA ASN A 21 -12.52 -2.54 -1.54
C ASN A 21 -12.82 -2.19 -3.01
N VAL A 22 -12.46 -3.10 -3.93
CA VAL A 22 -12.73 -3.04 -5.38
C VAL A 22 -14.18 -3.36 -5.77
N GLY A 23 -15.00 -3.81 -4.81
CA GLY A 23 -16.36 -4.28 -5.07
C GLY A 23 -16.38 -5.51 -5.99
N SER A 24 -17.25 -5.48 -7.00
CA SER A 24 -17.32 -6.50 -8.06
C SER A 24 -16.56 -6.09 -9.33
N GLY A 25 -15.76 -5.02 -9.27
CA GLY A 25 -14.95 -4.55 -10.39
C GLY A 25 -13.60 -5.26 -10.47
N ILE A 26 -12.91 -5.06 -11.60
CA ILE A 26 -11.52 -5.51 -11.79
C ILE A 26 -10.61 -4.33 -11.39
N PRO A 27 -9.64 -4.51 -10.46
CA PRO A 27 -8.65 -3.47 -10.19
C PRO A 27 -7.81 -3.19 -11.45
N PRO A 28 -7.29 -1.97 -11.65
CA PRO A 28 -6.34 -1.67 -12.71
C PRO A 28 -5.16 -2.63 -12.70
N ASP A 29 -4.65 -2.96 -13.90
CA ASP A 29 -3.46 -3.80 -14.06
C ASP A 29 -2.19 -3.14 -13.48
N ASP A 30 -2.21 -1.80 -13.35
CA ASP A 30 -1.15 -1.01 -12.73
C ASP A 30 -1.61 -0.43 -11.39
N LEU A 31 -0.96 -0.88 -10.32
CA LEU A 31 -1.20 -0.44 -8.95
C LEU A 31 -0.05 0.40 -8.38
N THR A 32 0.92 0.82 -9.21
CA THR A 32 2.08 1.61 -8.77
C THR A 32 1.69 2.87 -8.00
N SER A 33 0.58 3.50 -8.39
CA SER A 33 0.01 4.67 -7.71
C SER A 33 -0.41 4.44 -6.25
N LEU A 34 -0.59 3.18 -5.82
CA LEU A 34 -0.91 2.84 -4.43
C LEU A 34 0.32 2.82 -3.53
N PHE A 35 1.51 2.83 -4.10
CA PHE A 35 2.76 2.82 -3.35
C PHE A 35 3.28 4.25 -3.18
N GLY A 36 3.55 4.64 -1.93
CA GLY A 36 4.08 5.97 -1.62
C GLY A 36 5.58 6.10 -1.89
N PRO A 37 6.15 7.33 -1.79
CA PRO A 37 7.57 7.59 -2.05
C PRO A 37 8.54 6.73 -1.23
N GLY A 38 8.12 6.32 -0.03
CA GLY A 38 8.88 5.43 0.85
C GLY A 38 9.06 4.02 0.29
N VAL A 39 8.17 3.56 -0.58
CA VAL A 39 8.31 2.26 -1.27
C VAL A 39 9.22 2.43 -2.47
N GLU A 40 9.01 3.50 -3.25
CA GLU A 40 9.79 3.79 -4.46
C GLU A 40 11.28 4.05 -4.17
N ASN A 41 11.59 4.70 -3.04
CA ASN A 41 12.96 4.99 -2.64
C ASN A 41 13.62 3.89 -1.79
N GLY A 42 12.93 2.76 -1.57
CA GLY A 42 13.45 1.61 -0.82
C GLY A 42 13.50 1.77 0.70
N SER A 43 12.87 2.81 1.26
CA SER A 43 12.80 3.02 2.71
C SER A 43 11.76 2.13 3.41
N THR A 44 10.86 1.49 2.66
CA THR A 44 9.82 0.61 3.18
C THR A 44 10.31 -0.83 3.21
N ASP A 45 10.29 -1.44 4.39
CA ASP A 45 10.71 -2.83 4.57
C ASP A 45 9.63 -3.82 4.15
N MET A 46 8.36 -3.45 4.31
CA MET A 46 7.22 -4.33 4.05
C MET A 46 6.02 -3.60 3.48
N VAL A 47 5.43 -4.19 2.43
CA VAL A 47 4.13 -3.78 1.89
C VAL A 47 3.09 -4.88 2.11
N VAL A 48 1.92 -4.51 2.64
CA VAL A 48 0.77 -5.39 2.82
C VAL A 48 -0.40 -4.84 2.01
N VAL A 49 -0.96 -5.67 1.12
CA VAL A 49 -2.10 -5.32 0.26
C VAL A 49 -3.26 -6.25 0.56
N GLY A 50 -4.46 -5.70 0.78
CA GLY A 50 -5.68 -6.44 1.12
C GLY A 50 -6.96 -5.82 0.60
#